data_AF-A0A7S2C5H4-F1
#
_entry.id   AF-A0A7S2C5H4-F1
#
_cell.length_a   1.000
_cell.length_b   1.000
_cell.length_c   1.000
_cell.angle_alpha   90.00
_cell.angle_beta   90.00
_cell.angle_gamma   90.00
#
_symmetry.space_group_name_H-M   'P 1'
#
loop_
_entity.id
_entity.type
_entity.pdbx_description
1 polymer ?
#
loop_
_entity_poly.entity_id
_entity_poly.type
_entity_poly.pdbx_seq_one_letter_code
_entity_poly.pdbx_strand_id
1 'polypeptide(L)'
;AEAIRSGMSPGLTMVVGPPGTGKTDVAVQIIANIYHNCPTQKTLIITHSNAALNDLFQKIMERDVLERHMLRLGAGVEKLAEHTGGRDFSKFGRVNFTLARREELLDQVQRLASSLGIQGDAYTCEAAEFFDLYHITSRVEKFEAEVAKLQAADNAEELTALKIVSLFPFANFFSDAPHDAMFEPTLGESNDVIKALDVARGCFRHIHKVFEELKDFRAFELLRNHRMRSNYLLLKQSRIVAMTCTHAAITRRNLVDLGFRYDNLVMEEAAQILEVETVIPMLLQNLDPVEGCRLKRVCLIGDHHQLPPVVKNMAFQKYSKLDQTLFTRFVRLGVPHVMLDQQGRARPEIAKLYSWRYDDLGNLPAISQAEGEYGVANAGFAHDFQFIDVPDFNGRGESSPTPYFYQNLGEAEYIVAMYQYMRLIGYPAHKISILTTYNGQKHLLRDVLNQRCDNALFGLPARVTTVDKYQGQQNDFILLSLVRTTTVGHLRDVRRLVVALSRSRLGLYVFGRQSLFENCFELAPSFSQLLDKPTTLQLVLGERHPTVRKVGPPALSDGLSDGVEVFTLDTATAIGQLGQIVHSMANMQIGQMQQSTPNPMAIDAEGGEGQAAAEGEAKSDVMEE
;
A
#
# COMPACT_ATOMS: atom_id res chain seq x y z
N ALA A 1 3.71 -19.40 6.29
CA ALA A 1 2.77 -19.98 7.30
C ALA A 1 3.31 -19.84 8.73
N GLU A 2 4.58 -20.17 8.99
CA GLU A 2 5.16 -20.14 10.34
C GLU A 2 5.08 -18.77 11.05
N ALA A 3 5.38 -17.67 10.35
CA ALA A 3 5.28 -16.31 10.90
C ALA A 3 3.88 -15.99 11.44
N ILE A 4 2.83 -16.41 10.72
CA ILE A 4 1.43 -16.20 11.13
C ILE A 4 1.12 -17.04 12.36
N ARG A 5 1.50 -18.33 12.37
CA ARG A 5 1.32 -19.22 13.52
C ARG A 5 2.00 -18.68 14.78
N SER A 6 3.24 -18.20 14.65
CA SER A 6 3.98 -17.57 15.74
C SER A 6 3.25 -16.31 16.22
N GLY A 7 2.86 -15.42 15.30
CA GLY A 7 2.17 -14.16 15.63
C GLY A 7 0.79 -14.34 16.26
N MET A 8 0.13 -15.49 16.06
CA MET A 8 -1.12 -15.86 16.74
C MET A 8 -0.89 -16.42 18.15
N SER A 9 0.32 -16.86 18.47
CA SER A 9 0.66 -17.44 19.77
C SER A 9 1.09 -16.35 20.77
N PRO A 10 0.85 -16.52 22.08
CA PRO A 10 1.40 -15.62 23.10
C PRO A 10 2.94 -15.53 23.05
N GLY A 11 3.49 -14.37 23.36
CA GLY A 11 4.95 -14.14 23.43
C GLY A 11 5.48 -13.17 22.38
N LEU A 12 6.80 -13.25 22.15
CA LEU A 12 7.53 -12.44 21.17
C LEU A 12 7.62 -13.20 19.85
N THR A 13 7.14 -12.59 18.77
CA THR A 13 7.35 -13.06 17.40
C THR A 13 8.23 -12.06 16.66
N MET A 14 9.32 -12.54 16.08
CA MET A 14 10.18 -11.75 15.21
C MET A 14 10.08 -12.28 13.78
N VAL A 15 9.83 -11.38 12.84
CA VAL A 15 9.79 -11.69 11.40
C VAL A 15 10.79 -10.81 10.68
N VAL A 16 11.80 -11.44 10.09
CA VAL A 16 12.72 -10.76 9.16
C VAL A 16 12.18 -10.96 7.76
N GLY A 17 11.83 -9.87 7.09
CA GLY A 17 11.26 -9.90 5.75
C GLY A 17 12.10 -9.11 4.76
N PRO A 18 12.82 -9.76 3.84
CA PRO A 18 13.49 -9.10 2.72
C PRO A 18 12.57 -8.23 1.85
N PRO A 19 13.09 -7.42 0.91
CA PRO A 19 12.30 -6.65 -0.04
C PRO A 19 11.34 -7.56 -0.82
N GLY A 20 10.06 -7.18 -0.88
CA GLY A 20 9.07 -7.89 -1.70
C GLY A 20 8.53 -9.21 -1.13
N THR A 21 8.86 -9.60 0.10
CA THR A 21 8.44 -10.89 0.70
C THR A 21 7.05 -10.88 1.37
N GLY A 22 6.26 -9.81 1.21
CA GLY A 22 4.91 -9.75 1.77
C GLY A 22 4.83 -9.52 3.29
N LYS A 23 5.80 -8.78 3.88
CA LYS A 23 5.78 -8.39 5.32
C LYS A 23 4.43 -7.84 5.76
N THR A 24 3.89 -6.90 4.99
CA THR A 24 2.61 -6.24 5.27
C THR A 24 1.47 -7.25 5.21
N ASP A 25 1.47 -8.16 4.25
CA ASP A 25 0.44 -9.22 4.13
C ASP A 25 0.49 -10.20 5.32
N VAL A 26 1.69 -10.56 5.78
CA VAL A 26 1.87 -11.34 7.01
C VAL A 26 1.33 -10.59 8.23
N ALA A 27 1.64 -9.30 8.37
CA ALA A 27 1.13 -8.47 9.46
C ALA A 27 -0.40 -8.40 9.47
N VAL A 28 -1.00 -8.09 8.30
CA VAL A 28 -2.44 -8.01 8.09
C VAL A 28 -3.11 -9.35 8.42
N GLN A 29 -2.54 -10.47 7.99
CA GLN A 29 -3.10 -11.79 8.27
C GLN A 29 -3.03 -12.15 9.76
N ILE A 30 -1.94 -11.80 10.46
CA ILE A 30 -1.84 -11.94 11.92
C ILE A 30 -2.94 -11.13 12.60
N ILE A 31 -3.11 -9.87 12.21
CA ILE A 31 -4.11 -8.96 12.78
C ILE A 31 -5.53 -9.48 12.55
N ALA A 32 -5.84 -9.91 11.33
CA ALA A 32 -7.14 -10.49 10.99
C ALA A 32 -7.41 -11.78 11.78
N ASN A 33 -6.42 -12.67 11.86
CA ASN A 33 -6.57 -13.91 12.62
C ASN A 33 -6.79 -13.65 14.12
N ILE A 34 -6.05 -12.71 14.71
CA ILE A 34 -6.26 -12.29 16.11
C ILE A 34 -7.65 -11.68 16.28
N TYR A 35 -8.09 -10.85 15.33
CA TYR A 35 -9.40 -10.22 15.36
C TYR A 35 -10.55 -11.25 15.39
N HIS A 36 -10.47 -12.34 14.63
CA HIS A 36 -11.51 -13.37 14.67
C HIS A 36 -11.37 -14.34 15.85
N ASN A 37 -10.15 -14.80 16.16
CA ASN A 37 -9.93 -15.82 17.19
C ASN A 37 -9.97 -15.25 18.62
N CYS A 38 -9.77 -13.94 18.78
CA CYS A 38 -9.74 -13.29 20.09
C CYS A 38 -10.67 -12.06 20.09
N PRO A 39 -12.01 -12.25 20.04
CA PRO A 39 -13.00 -11.18 19.92
C PRO A 39 -12.90 -10.12 21.02
N THR A 40 -12.46 -10.50 22.22
CA THR A 40 -12.36 -9.60 23.38
C THR A 40 -11.03 -8.85 23.48
N GLN A 41 -10.06 -9.16 22.62
CA GLN A 41 -8.73 -8.58 22.66
C GLN A 41 -8.61 -7.37 21.73
N LYS A 42 -7.80 -6.40 22.15
CA LYS A 42 -7.45 -5.22 21.35
C LYS A 42 -6.03 -5.33 20.82
N THR A 43 -5.85 -5.04 19.54
CA THR A 43 -4.56 -5.02 18.84
C THR A 43 -4.12 -3.59 18.58
N LEU A 44 -2.94 -3.24 19.07
CA LEU A 44 -2.24 -2.00 18.79
C LEU A 44 -1.26 -2.22 17.64
N ILE A 45 -1.36 -1.41 16.60
CA ILE A 45 -0.44 -1.44 15.45
C ILE A 45 0.45 -0.19 15.48
N ILE A 46 1.74 -0.39 15.30
CA ILE A 46 2.74 0.67 15.26
C ILE A 46 3.57 0.56 13.99
N THR A 47 3.78 1.67 13.31
CA THR A 47 4.72 1.77 12.19
C THR A 47 5.67 2.93 12.39
N HIS A 48 6.79 2.94 11.65
CA HIS A 48 7.67 4.11 11.59
C HIS A 48 7.03 5.23 10.77
N SER A 49 6.51 4.91 9.59
CA SER A 49 6.00 5.90 8.64
C SER A 49 4.47 5.88 8.48
N ASN A 50 3.90 7.04 8.14
CA ASN A 50 2.49 7.15 7.76
C ASN A 50 2.17 6.40 6.45
N ALA A 51 3.13 6.26 5.54
CA ALA A 51 2.92 5.53 4.29
C ALA A 51 2.71 4.03 4.57
N ALA A 52 3.58 3.41 5.38
CA ALA A 52 3.42 2.03 5.80
C ALA A 52 2.12 1.83 6.60
N LEU A 53 1.79 2.79 7.49
CA LEU A 53 0.53 2.75 8.23
C LEU A 53 -0.68 2.73 7.28
N ASN A 54 -0.71 3.60 6.27
CA ASN A 54 -1.79 3.64 5.27
C ASN A 54 -1.93 2.33 4.52
N ASP A 55 -0.82 1.78 4.00
CA ASP A 55 -0.80 0.53 3.23
C ASP A 55 -1.31 -0.65 4.07
N LEU A 56 -0.80 -0.78 5.29
CA LEU A 56 -1.26 -1.80 6.23
C LEU A 56 -2.75 -1.64 6.56
N PHE A 57 -3.22 -0.41 6.81
CA PHE A 57 -4.63 -0.14 7.07
C PHE A 57 -5.53 -0.52 5.90
N GLN A 58 -5.17 -0.11 4.69
CA GLN A 58 -5.93 -0.41 3.48
C GLN A 58 -6.08 -1.92 3.31
N LYS A 59 -4.98 -2.67 3.44
CA LYS A 59 -5.01 -4.12 3.36
C LYS A 59 -5.82 -4.80 4.46
N ILE A 60 -5.92 -4.21 5.66
CA ILE A 60 -6.84 -4.70 6.70
C ILE A 60 -8.30 -4.54 6.26
N MET A 61 -8.64 -3.43 5.60
CA MET A 61 -10.00 -3.17 5.11
C MET A 61 -10.42 -4.11 3.99
N GLU A 62 -9.46 -4.69 3.26
CA GLU A 62 -9.69 -5.73 2.26
C GLU A 62 -9.93 -7.11 2.89
N ARG A 63 -9.84 -7.24 4.22
CA ARG A 63 -10.17 -8.45 4.98
C ARG A 63 -11.53 -8.31 5.67
N ASP A 64 -12.03 -9.40 6.24
CA ASP A 64 -13.28 -9.46 7.00
C ASP A 64 -13.16 -8.78 8.39
N VAL A 65 -12.80 -7.50 8.40
CA VAL A 65 -12.65 -6.67 9.59
C VAL A 65 -13.67 -5.54 9.54
N LEU A 66 -14.48 -5.44 10.59
CA LEU A 66 -15.55 -4.44 10.65
C LEU A 66 -14.95 -3.06 10.87
N GLU A 67 -15.30 -2.10 10.00
CA GLU A 67 -14.77 -0.73 10.04
C GLU A 67 -15.00 -0.01 11.38
N ARG A 68 -16.11 -0.32 12.07
CA ARG A 68 -16.41 0.25 13.40
C ARG A 68 -15.38 -0.10 14.47
N HIS A 69 -14.63 -1.19 14.27
CA HIS A 69 -13.59 -1.63 15.20
C HIS A 69 -12.20 -1.06 14.86
N MET A 70 -12.08 -0.31 13.77
CA MET A 70 -10.82 0.24 13.28
C MET A 70 -10.70 1.72 13.65
N LEU A 71 -9.55 2.08 14.22
CA LEU A 71 -9.25 3.46 14.59
C LEU A 71 -7.80 3.82 14.28
N ARG A 72 -7.60 4.93 13.58
CA ARG A 72 -6.28 5.49 13.30
C ARG A 72 -6.03 6.77 14.08
N LEU A 73 -4.87 6.85 14.73
CA LEU A 73 -4.41 8.02 15.48
C LEU A 73 -3.15 8.63 14.84
N GLY A 74 -3.05 9.96 14.89
CA GLY A 74 -1.92 10.73 14.38
C GLY A 74 -2.20 11.46 13.08
N ALA A 75 -1.18 12.12 12.56
CA ALA A 75 -1.24 12.85 11.29
C ALA A 75 -1.36 11.90 10.09
N GLY A 76 -1.77 12.41 8.93
CA GLY A 76 -1.80 11.66 7.67
C GLY A 76 -3.09 10.85 7.42
N VAL A 77 -4.14 11.08 8.23
CA VAL A 77 -5.45 10.44 8.01
C VAL A 77 -6.12 10.93 6.72
N GLU A 78 -5.94 12.19 6.36
CA GLU A 78 -6.46 12.79 5.11
C GLU A 78 -6.05 11.98 3.88
N LYS A 79 -4.76 11.64 3.76
CA LYS A 79 -4.24 10.83 2.65
C LYS A 79 -4.83 9.42 2.61
N LEU A 80 -5.22 8.86 3.75
CA LEU A 80 -5.90 7.55 3.77
C LEU A 80 -7.35 7.68 3.30
N ALA A 81 -8.03 8.78 3.61
CA ALA A 81 -9.38 9.04 3.13
C ALA A 81 -9.43 9.09 1.59
N GLU A 82 -8.44 9.71 0.94
CA GLU A 82 -8.31 9.73 -0.53
C GLU A 82 -8.29 8.32 -1.15
N HIS A 83 -7.59 7.37 -0.51
CA HIS A 83 -7.39 6.01 -1.04
C HIS A 83 -8.48 5.03 -0.61
N THR A 84 -9.31 5.40 0.37
CA THR A 84 -10.36 4.52 0.92
C THR A 84 -11.76 4.92 0.47
N GLY A 85 -11.89 5.73 -0.58
CA GLY A 85 -13.17 6.20 -1.08
C GLY A 85 -13.87 7.19 -0.13
N GLY A 86 -13.08 8.04 0.55
CA GLY A 86 -13.58 9.06 1.47
C GLY A 86 -13.80 8.60 2.92
N ARG A 87 -13.44 7.35 3.28
CA ARG A 87 -13.62 6.83 4.64
C ARG A 87 -12.59 7.42 5.61
N ASP A 88 -13.06 8.22 6.57
CA ASP A 88 -12.20 8.81 7.60
C ASP A 88 -12.11 7.93 8.87
N PHE A 89 -10.97 7.27 9.08
CA PHE A 89 -10.66 6.46 10.27
C PHE A 89 -10.07 7.23 11.45
N SER A 90 -10.05 8.57 11.39
CA SER A 90 -9.69 9.42 12.52
C SER A 90 -10.71 9.28 13.65
N LYS A 91 -10.36 9.80 14.84
CA LYS A 91 -11.34 9.93 15.93
C LYS A 91 -12.60 10.69 15.50
N PHE A 92 -12.45 11.73 14.69
CA PHE A 92 -13.55 12.56 14.23
C PHE A 92 -14.41 11.83 13.21
N GLY A 93 -13.80 11.29 12.17
CA GLY A 93 -14.49 10.51 11.14
C GLY A 93 -15.21 9.29 11.69
N ARG A 94 -14.63 8.59 12.67
CA ARG A 94 -15.29 7.43 13.31
C ARG A 94 -16.47 7.82 14.18
N VAL A 95 -16.46 9.00 14.82
CA VAL A 95 -17.65 9.51 15.53
C VAL A 95 -18.76 9.81 14.53
N ASN A 96 -18.46 10.51 13.43
CA ASN A 96 -19.45 10.85 12.41
C ASN A 96 -20.02 9.60 11.73
N PHE A 97 -19.16 8.65 11.36
CA PHE A 97 -19.57 7.35 10.82
C PHE A 97 -20.52 6.63 11.78
N THR A 98 -20.18 6.60 13.07
CA THR A 98 -21.00 5.94 14.09
C THR A 98 -22.38 6.60 14.23
N LEU A 99 -22.44 7.93 14.21
CA LEU A 99 -23.70 8.67 14.30
C LEU A 99 -24.60 8.41 13.07
N ALA A 100 -24.04 8.49 11.87
CA ALA A 100 -24.77 8.22 10.63
C ALA A 100 -25.23 6.76 10.55
N ARG A 101 -24.36 5.79 10.89
CA ARG A 101 -24.70 4.36 10.91
C ARG A 101 -25.78 4.05 11.94
N ARG A 102 -25.76 4.73 13.09
CA ARG A 102 -26.83 4.59 14.10
C ARG A 102 -28.18 5.02 13.53
N GLU A 103 -28.26 6.16 12.85
CA GLU A 103 -29.50 6.62 12.22
C GLU A 103 -30.02 5.60 11.20
N GLU A 104 -29.16 5.12 10.31
CA GLU A 104 -29.51 4.08 9.33
C GLU A 104 -30.05 2.80 10.00
N LEU A 105 -29.42 2.32 11.08
CA LEU A 105 -29.87 1.13 11.79
C LEU A 105 -31.20 1.35 12.52
N LEU A 106 -31.44 2.54 13.07
CA LEU A 106 -32.73 2.86 13.70
C LEU A 106 -33.85 2.92 12.66
N ASP A 107 -33.57 3.43 11.46
CA ASP A 107 -34.51 3.39 10.33
C ASP A 107 -34.82 1.93 9.92
N GLN A 108 -33.82 1.05 9.94
CA GLN A 108 -34.04 -0.39 9.71
C GLN A 108 -34.91 -1.03 10.79
N VAL A 109 -34.72 -0.67 12.07
CA VAL A 109 -35.58 -1.12 13.17
C VAL A 109 -37.01 -0.61 12.98
N GLN A 110 -37.19 0.66 12.56
CA GLN A 110 -38.50 1.20 12.24
C GLN A 110 -39.19 0.43 11.10
N ARG A 111 -38.44 0.13 10.03
CA ARG A 111 -38.93 -0.69 8.91
C ARG A 111 -39.32 -2.10 9.36
N LEU A 112 -38.50 -2.72 10.21
CA LEU A 112 -38.77 -4.03 10.79
C LEU A 112 -40.05 -4.01 11.64
N ALA A 113 -40.22 -3.00 12.50
CA ALA A 113 -41.44 -2.82 13.29
C ALA A 113 -42.70 -2.66 12.40
N SER A 114 -42.62 -1.84 11.36
CA SER A 114 -43.71 -1.66 10.40
C SER A 114 -44.05 -2.95 9.65
N SER A 115 -43.04 -3.73 9.25
CA SER A 115 -43.23 -5.02 8.58
C SER A 115 -43.94 -6.08 9.44
N LEU A 116 -43.83 -5.93 10.77
CA LEU A 116 -44.46 -6.78 11.78
C LEU A 116 -45.82 -6.24 12.26
N GLY A 117 -46.29 -5.11 11.73
CA GLY A 117 -47.54 -4.46 12.12
C GLY A 117 -47.52 -3.84 13.51
N ILE A 118 -46.34 -3.51 14.04
CA ILE A 118 -46.17 -2.92 15.36
C ILE A 118 -46.16 -1.39 15.20
N GLN A 119 -47.08 -0.70 15.87
CA GLN A 119 -47.12 0.77 15.90
C GLN A 119 -46.18 1.31 16.97
N GLY A 120 -45.30 2.23 16.59
CA GLY A 120 -44.38 2.93 17.48
C GLY A 120 -43.67 4.06 16.75
N ASP A 121 -43.51 5.19 17.44
CA ASP A 121 -42.72 6.34 16.98
C ASP A 121 -41.22 6.09 17.20
N ALA A 122 -40.39 6.87 16.48
CA ALA A 122 -38.93 6.79 16.38
C ALA A 122 -38.20 6.04 17.52
N TYR A 123 -37.51 4.95 17.15
CA TYR A 123 -36.74 4.15 18.09
C TYR A 123 -35.45 4.86 18.54
N THR A 124 -35.13 4.76 19.83
CA THR A 124 -33.77 4.99 20.37
C THR A 124 -33.01 3.66 20.41
N CYS A 125 -31.69 3.68 20.67
CA CYS A 125 -30.91 2.46 20.89
C CYS A 125 -31.48 1.63 22.05
N GLU A 126 -31.95 2.30 23.11
CA GLU A 126 -32.59 1.64 24.25
C GLU A 126 -33.95 1.03 23.88
N ALA A 127 -34.80 1.76 23.14
CA ALA A 127 -36.08 1.22 22.68
C ALA A 127 -35.89 0.03 21.72
N ALA A 128 -34.86 0.09 20.87
CA ALA A 128 -34.48 -1.01 19.98
C ALA A 128 -34.03 -2.26 20.75
N GLU A 129 -33.33 -2.12 21.87
CA GLU A 129 -32.93 -3.24 22.74
C GLU A 129 -34.17 -3.96 23.32
N PHE A 130 -35.16 -3.20 23.79
CA PHE A 130 -36.44 -3.79 24.22
C PHE A 130 -37.19 -4.45 23.07
N PHE A 131 -37.22 -3.81 21.90
CA PHE A 131 -37.88 -4.36 20.71
C PHE A 131 -37.28 -5.71 20.28
N ASP A 132 -35.95 -5.84 20.29
CA ASP A 132 -35.25 -7.10 20.00
C ASP A 132 -35.69 -8.23 20.95
N LEU A 133 -35.69 -7.96 22.26
CA LEU A 133 -36.05 -8.95 23.27
C LEU A 133 -37.52 -9.38 23.16
N TYR A 134 -38.45 -8.42 23.11
CA TYR A 134 -39.89 -8.71 23.17
C TYR A 134 -40.48 -9.17 21.85
N HIS A 135 -39.97 -8.69 20.72
CA HIS A 135 -40.60 -8.91 19.41
C HIS A 135 -39.78 -9.78 18.46
N ILE A 136 -38.46 -9.66 18.46
CA ILE A 136 -37.61 -10.41 17.52
C ILE A 136 -37.23 -11.76 18.11
N THR A 137 -36.56 -11.78 19.25
CA THR A 137 -36.11 -12.99 19.94
C THR A 137 -37.29 -13.94 20.20
N SER A 138 -38.43 -13.43 20.70
CA SER A 138 -39.63 -14.25 20.91
C SER A 138 -40.17 -14.91 19.62
N ARG A 139 -40.06 -14.25 18.46
CA ARG A 139 -40.48 -14.82 17.16
C ARG A 139 -39.48 -15.85 16.62
N VAL A 140 -38.18 -15.59 16.79
CA VAL A 140 -37.11 -16.53 16.44
C VAL A 140 -37.22 -17.81 17.27
N GLU A 141 -37.41 -17.69 18.58
CA GLU A 141 -37.60 -18.83 19.48
C GLU A 141 -38.84 -19.65 19.13
N LYS A 142 -39.96 -18.99 18.79
CA LYS A 142 -41.17 -19.67 18.30
C LYS A 142 -40.91 -20.43 17.01
N PHE A 143 -40.21 -19.83 16.06
CA PHE A 143 -39.84 -20.49 14.80
C PHE A 143 -38.97 -21.72 15.05
N GLU A 144 -37.87 -21.60 15.81
CA GLU A 144 -36.98 -22.72 16.10
C GLU A 144 -37.68 -23.82 16.91
N ALA A 145 -38.60 -23.46 17.82
CA ALA A 145 -39.40 -24.44 18.56
C ALA A 145 -40.36 -25.23 17.65
N GLU A 146 -41.02 -24.56 16.69
CA GLU A 146 -41.88 -25.25 15.71
C GLU A 146 -41.06 -26.12 14.76
N VAL A 147 -39.89 -25.66 14.30
CA VAL A 147 -38.97 -26.47 13.49
C VAL A 147 -38.50 -27.71 14.27
N ALA A 148 -38.13 -27.56 15.54
CA ALA A 148 -37.69 -28.67 16.38
C ALA A 148 -38.80 -29.71 16.61
N LYS A 149 -40.06 -29.27 16.79
CA LYS A 149 -41.22 -30.18 16.87
C LYS A 149 -41.41 -30.98 15.59
N LEU A 150 -41.32 -30.33 14.43
CA LEU A 150 -41.46 -30.99 13.13
C LEU A 150 -40.32 -31.97 12.84
N GLN A 151 -39.10 -31.68 13.31
CA GLN A 151 -37.97 -32.60 13.23
C GLN A 151 -38.13 -33.82 14.15
N ALA A 152 -38.76 -33.67 15.32
CA ALA A 152 -38.94 -34.74 16.30
C ALA A 152 -40.12 -35.69 15.98
N ALA A 153 -41.03 -35.27 15.11
CA ALA A 153 -42.24 -36.04 14.78
C ALA A 153 -42.01 -37.24 13.82
N ASP A 154 -40.79 -37.47 13.34
CA ASP A 154 -40.36 -38.57 12.43
C ASP A 154 -41.21 -38.75 11.14
N ASN A 155 -42.10 -37.80 10.84
CA ASN A 155 -42.91 -37.75 9.63
C ASN A 155 -42.19 -36.91 8.56
N ALA A 156 -41.42 -37.58 7.69
CA ALA A 156 -40.72 -36.96 6.57
C ALA A 156 -41.64 -36.20 5.59
N GLU A 157 -42.96 -36.41 5.65
CA GLU A 157 -43.95 -35.72 4.81
C GLU A 157 -44.32 -34.30 5.30
N GLU A 158 -44.09 -33.95 6.57
CA GLU A 158 -44.51 -32.65 7.12
C GLU A 158 -43.42 -31.55 7.05
N LEU A 159 -42.14 -31.92 7.15
CA LEU A 159 -41.04 -30.97 7.11
C LEU A 159 -40.57 -30.73 5.66
N THR A 160 -41.24 -29.80 4.99
CA THR A 160 -40.88 -29.36 3.64
C THR A 160 -40.26 -27.96 3.66
N ALA A 161 -39.48 -27.62 2.63
CA ALA A 161 -38.94 -26.28 2.47
C ALA A 161 -40.04 -25.21 2.41
N LEU A 162 -41.18 -25.52 1.77
CA LEU A 162 -42.37 -24.66 1.74
C LEU A 162 -42.93 -24.39 3.14
N LYS A 163 -42.93 -25.40 4.01
CA LYS A 163 -43.37 -25.23 5.39
C LYS A 163 -42.45 -24.30 6.16
N ILE A 164 -41.13 -24.43 5.99
CA ILE A 164 -40.14 -23.51 6.58
C ILE A 164 -40.37 -22.07 6.13
N VAL A 165 -40.58 -21.86 4.82
CA VAL A 165 -40.86 -20.52 4.27
C VAL A 165 -42.15 -19.95 4.88
N SER A 166 -43.19 -20.77 5.02
CA SER A 166 -44.47 -20.34 5.60
C SER A 166 -44.38 -19.98 7.10
N LEU A 167 -43.45 -20.60 7.84
CA LEU A 167 -43.22 -20.34 9.25
C LEU A 167 -42.31 -19.13 9.49
N PHE A 168 -41.54 -18.69 8.47
CA PHE A 168 -40.54 -17.64 8.62
C PHE A 168 -41.18 -16.28 8.98
N PRO A 169 -40.85 -15.69 10.14
CA PRO A 169 -41.62 -14.56 10.68
C PRO A 169 -41.27 -13.18 10.10
N PHE A 170 -40.24 -13.09 9.25
CA PHE A 170 -39.72 -11.80 8.76
C PHE A 170 -39.78 -11.65 7.24
N ALA A 171 -40.63 -12.42 6.55
CA ALA A 171 -40.72 -12.41 5.08
C ALA A 171 -40.93 -11.00 4.51
N ASN A 172 -41.81 -10.21 5.12
CA ASN A 172 -42.12 -8.84 4.67
C ASN A 172 -40.93 -7.88 4.79
N PHE A 173 -40.10 -8.02 5.83
CA PHE A 173 -38.91 -7.17 6.02
C PHE A 173 -37.86 -7.40 4.95
N PHE A 174 -37.75 -8.63 4.46
CA PHE A 174 -36.80 -9.04 3.44
C PHE A 174 -37.37 -9.00 2.01
N SER A 175 -38.53 -8.35 1.81
CA SER A 175 -39.15 -8.22 0.48
C SER A 175 -38.29 -7.46 -0.53
N ASP A 176 -37.46 -6.53 -0.07
CA ASP A 176 -36.52 -5.76 -0.90
C ASP A 176 -35.19 -6.50 -1.19
N ALA A 177 -34.99 -7.69 -0.63
CA ALA A 177 -33.77 -8.46 -0.84
C ALA A 177 -33.76 -9.06 -2.26
N PRO A 178 -32.58 -9.27 -2.87
CA PRO A 178 -32.48 -9.90 -4.19
C PRO A 178 -33.24 -11.22 -4.21
N HIS A 179 -34.08 -11.44 -5.23
CA HIS A 179 -34.90 -12.66 -5.33
C HIS A 179 -34.05 -13.94 -5.28
N ASP A 180 -32.83 -13.90 -5.82
CA ASP A 180 -31.85 -14.99 -5.86
C ASP A 180 -31.20 -15.28 -4.48
N ALA A 181 -31.33 -14.36 -3.51
CA ALA A 181 -30.75 -14.46 -2.16
C ALA A 181 -31.80 -14.81 -1.09
N MET A 182 -33.08 -14.74 -1.44
CA MET A 182 -34.20 -15.21 -0.63
C MET A 182 -34.57 -16.63 -1.06
N PHE A 183 -35.59 -17.22 -0.42
CA PHE A 183 -36.08 -18.54 -0.77
C PHE A 183 -36.46 -18.61 -2.27
N GLU A 184 -35.55 -19.06 -3.14
CA GLU A 184 -35.81 -19.16 -4.58
C GLU A 184 -37.02 -20.08 -4.87
N PRO A 185 -37.73 -19.86 -5.99
CA PRO A 185 -38.78 -20.75 -6.49
C PRO A 185 -38.23 -22.01 -7.21
N THR A 186 -36.90 -22.27 -7.18
CA THR A 186 -36.24 -23.47 -7.74
C THR A 186 -36.30 -24.69 -6.81
N LEU A 187 -37.16 -24.66 -5.78
CA LEU A 187 -37.63 -25.82 -5.01
C LEU A 187 -38.49 -26.80 -5.85
N GLY A 188 -38.20 -26.92 -7.15
CA GLY A 188 -38.95 -27.70 -8.11
C GLY A 188 -38.62 -29.19 -8.11
N GLU A 189 -37.41 -29.60 -7.69
CA GLU A 189 -37.01 -31.02 -7.81
C GLU A 189 -36.20 -31.57 -6.62
N SER A 190 -35.82 -30.75 -5.64
CA SER A 190 -35.15 -31.21 -4.42
C SER A 190 -35.68 -30.47 -3.18
N ASN A 191 -36.25 -31.25 -2.27
CA ASN A 191 -36.83 -30.87 -0.98
C ASN A 191 -35.73 -30.44 0.03
N ASP A 192 -34.92 -29.43 -0.31
CA ASP A 192 -33.72 -29.03 0.45
C ASP A 192 -34.07 -28.20 1.71
N VAL A 193 -34.71 -28.85 2.67
CA VAL A 193 -35.01 -28.35 4.03
C VAL A 193 -33.80 -27.67 4.67
N ILE A 194 -32.60 -28.25 4.48
CA ILE A 194 -31.34 -27.74 5.04
C ILE A 194 -31.03 -26.34 4.50
N LYS A 195 -31.13 -26.13 3.18
CA LYS A 195 -30.87 -24.81 2.57
C LYS A 195 -31.87 -23.76 3.05
N ALA A 196 -33.15 -24.13 3.14
CA ALA A 196 -34.18 -23.22 3.65
C ALA A 196 -33.93 -22.81 5.12
N LEU A 197 -33.49 -23.74 5.97
CA LEU A 197 -33.10 -23.42 7.35
C LEU A 197 -31.84 -22.53 7.42
N ASP A 198 -30.85 -22.78 6.58
CA ASP A 198 -29.62 -21.97 6.53
C ASP A 198 -29.92 -20.52 6.09
N VAL A 199 -30.81 -20.33 5.12
CA VAL A 199 -31.30 -19.01 4.69
C VAL A 199 -32.04 -18.32 5.84
N ALA A 200 -33.01 -18.99 6.48
CA ALA A 200 -33.76 -18.42 7.61
C ALA A 200 -32.84 -18.00 8.77
N ARG A 201 -31.88 -18.86 9.15
CA ARG A 201 -30.89 -18.56 10.18
C ARG A 201 -29.90 -17.48 9.76
N GLY A 202 -29.59 -17.37 8.46
CA GLY A 202 -28.86 -16.25 7.87
C GLY A 202 -29.59 -14.92 8.08
N CYS A 203 -30.89 -14.90 7.81
CA CYS A 203 -31.76 -13.75 8.05
C CYS A 203 -31.82 -13.37 9.54
N PHE A 204 -31.93 -14.35 10.44
CA PHE A 204 -31.91 -14.08 11.89
C PHE A 204 -30.57 -13.48 12.33
N ARG A 205 -29.44 -14.01 11.84
CA ARG A 205 -28.11 -13.43 12.09
C ARG A 205 -28.00 -11.99 11.59
N HIS A 206 -28.58 -11.69 10.42
CA HIS A 206 -28.62 -10.32 9.90
C HIS A 206 -29.40 -9.38 10.82
N ILE A 207 -30.60 -9.77 11.24
CA ILE A 207 -31.43 -8.95 12.15
C ILE A 207 -30.72 -8.76 13.50
N HIS A 208 -30.22 -9.83 14.13
CA HIS A 208 -29.53 -9.71 15.41
C HIS A 208 -28.27 -8.84 15.32
N LYS A 209 -27.55 -8.87 14.19
CA LYS A 209 -26.40 -7.99 13.95
C LYS A 209 -26.78 -6.50 13.98
N VAL A 210 -27.97 -6.13 13.50
CA VAL A 210 -28.48 -4.74 13.59
C VAL A 210 -28.61 -4.31 15.05
N PHE A 211 -29.20 -5.15 15.90
CA PHE A 211 -29.39 -4.86 17.31
C PHE A 211 -28.09 -4.91 18.12
N GLU A 212 -27.17 -5.84 17.82
CA GLU A 212 -25.83 -5.87 18.40
C GLU A 212 -25.07 -4.57 18.10
N GLU A 213 -25.14 -4.06 16.87
CA GLU A 213 -24.51 -2.79 16.49
C GLU A 213 -25.15 -1.59 17.21
N LEU A 214 -26.48 -1.54 17.30
CA LEU A 214 -27.18 -0.49 18.04
C LEU A 214 -26.84 -0.50 19.53
N LYS A 215 -26.63 -1.68 20.12
CA LYS A 215 -26.20 -1.83 21.51
C LYS A 215 -24.83 -1.21 21.75
N ASP A 216 -23.88 -1.40 20.83
CA ASP A 216 -22.57 -0.74 20.88
C ASP A 216 -22.70 0.80 20.77
N PHE A 217 -23.70 1.29 20.05
CA PHE A 217 -23.93 2.71 19.85
C PHE A 217 -24.76 3.38 20.95
N ARG A 218 -25.35 2.64 21.90
CA ARG A 218 -26.11 3.20 23.03
C ARG A 218 -25.31 4.24 23.82
N ALA A 219 -23.99 4.05 23.95
CA ALA A 219 -23.13 5.01 24.62
C ALA A 219 -23.14 6.41 23.96
N PHE A 220 -23.37 6.50 22.64
CA PHE A 220 -23.39 7.78 21.92
C PHE A 220 -24.61 8.63 22.23
N GLU A 221 -25.71 8.03 22.71
CA GLU A 221 -26.89 8.74 23.20
C GLU A 221 -26.60 9.43 24.54
N LEU A 222 -25.82 8.76 25.40
CA LEU A 222 -25.45 9.25 26.73
C LEU A 222 -24.33 10.29 26.66
N LEU A 223 -23.36 10.08 25.77
CA LEU A 223 -22.18 10.94 25.62
C LEU A 223 -22.49 12.12 24.70
N ARG A 224 -22.63 13.33 25.25
CA ARG A 224 -22.99 14.53 24.48
C ARG A 224 -21.83 15.11 23.67
N ASN A 225 -20.63 15.15 24.25
CA ASN A 225 -19.49 15.85 23.65
C ASN A 225 -18.70 14.92 22.73
N HIS A 226 -18.26 15.47 21.59
CA HIS A 226 -17.45 14.76 20.60
C HIS A 226 -16.20 14.11 21.22
N ARG A 227 -15.52 14.81 22.13
CA ARG A 227 -14.35 14.28 22.85
C ARG A 227 -14.67 13.03 23.66
N MET A 228 -15.81 13.00 24.33
CA MET A 228 -16.22 11.84 25.13
C MET A 228 -16.56 10.65 24.24
N ARG A 229 -17.28 10.88 23.13
CA ARG A 229 -17.56 9.86 22.10
C ARG A 229 -16.27 9.29 21.52
N SER A 230 -15.33 10.15 21.14
CA SER A 230 -14.01 9.75 20.65
C SER A 230 -13.23 8.91 21.65
N ASN A 231 -13.31 9.25 22.94
CA ASN A 231 -12.65 8.49 24.00
C ASN A 231 -13.33 7.12 24.21
N TYR A 232 -14.66 7.06 24.15
CA TYR A 232 -15.39 5.80 24.20
C TYR A 232 -15.00 4.86 23.06
N LEU A 233 -14.89 5.38 21.82
CA LEU A 233 -14.40 4.62 20.68
C LEU A 233 -13.01 4.04 20.94
N LEU A 234 -12.08 4.88 21.39
CA LEU A 234 -10.70 4.46 21.66
C LEU A 234 -10.62 3.41 22.78
N LEU A 235 -11.41 3.55 23.84
CA LEU A 235 -11.33 2.68 25.01
C LEU A 235 -12.10 1.37 24.84
N LYS A 236 -13.34 1.45 24.35
CA LYS A 236 -14.30 0.33 24.38
C LYS A 236 -14.57 -0.29 23.02
N GLN A 237 -14.88 0.51 22.00
CA GLN A 237 -15.36 -0.03 20.74
C GLN A 237 -14.24 -0.50 19.79
N SER A 238 -13.16 0.28 19.68
CA SER A 238 -12.05 -0.05 18.78
C SER A 238 -11.35 -1.32 19.23
N ARG A 239 -11.16 -2.27 18.31
CA ARG A 239 -10.41 -3.51 18.52
C ARG A 239 -9.07 -3.48 17.81
N ILE A 240 -8.95 -2.67 16.77
CA ILE A 240 -7.70 -2.40 16.06
C ILE A 240 -7.45 -0.90 16.14
N VAL A 241 -6.39 -0.53 16.85
CA VAL A 241 -5.95 0.85 17.00
C VAL A 241 -4.56 0.95 16.42
N ALA A 242 -4.32 1.94 15.56
CA ALA A 242 -2.99 2.08 14.98
C ALA A 242 -2.52 3.52 14.91
N MET A 243 -1.20 3.69 14.99
CA MET A 243 -0.52 4.97 15.00
C MET A 243 0.95 4.80 14.63
N THR A 244 1.65 5.91 14.39
CA THR A 244 3.11 5.87 14.23
C THR A 244 3.82 5.81 15.58
N CYS A 245 5.06 5.32 15.62
CA CYS A 245 5.89 5.28 16.83
C CYS A 245 6.08 6.69 17.43
N THR A 246 6.26 7.71 16.57
CA THR A 246 6.34 9.12 16.99
C THR A 246 5.04 9.59 17.66
N HIS A 247 3.87 9.22 17.12
CA HIS A 247 2.60 9.58 17.72
C HIS A 247 2.37 8.88 19.06
N ALA A 248 2.77 7.60 19.17
CA ALA A 248 2.75 6.86 20.42
C ALA A 248 3.60 7.54 21.49
N ALA A 249 4.80 8.02 21.14
CA ALA A 249 5.67 8.76 22.05
C ALA A 249 5.04 10.07 22.54
N ILE A 250 4.50 10.88 21.62
CA ILE A 250 3.86 12.17 21.96
C ILE A 250 2.62 11.97 22.83
N THR A 251 1.79 10.98 22.53
CA THR A 251 0.48 10.80 23.17
C THR A 251 0.48 9.86 24.36
N ARG A 252 1.63 9.27 24.72
CA ARG A 252 1.76 8.28 25.79
C ARG A 252 1.06 8.69 27.08
N ARG A 253 1.35 9.88 27.61
CA ARG A 253 0.74 10.35 28.87
C ARG A 253 -0.78 10.38 28.76
N ASN A 254 -1.30 10.98 27.70
CA ASN A 254 -2.74 11.09 27.47
C ASN A 254 -3.43 9.72 27.33
N LEU A 255 -2.80 8.75 26.67
CA LEU A 255 -3.36 7.40 26.51
C LEU A 255 -3.38 6.64 27.84
N VAL A 256 -2.31 6.75 28.62
CA VAL A 256 -2.20 6.13 29.94
C VAL A 256 -3.22 6.73 30.92
N ASP A 257 -3.32 8.07 30.97
CA ASP A 257 -4.27 8.78 31.84
C ASP A 257 -5.73 8.48 31.47
N LEU A 258 -5.99 8.28 30.17
CA LEU A 258 -7.31 7.89 29.67
C LEU A 258 -7.67 6.42 30.01
N GLY A 259 -6.70 5.62 30.46
CA GLY A 259 -6.90 4.20 30.75
C GLY A 259 -6.94 3.32 29.50
N PHE A 260 -6.19 3.68 28.46
CA PHE A 260 -6.05 2.86 27.27
C PHE A 260 -5.49 1.47 27.62
N ARG A 261 -6.07 0.42 27.03
CA ARG A 261 -5.70 -0.99 27.26
C ARG A 261 -5.65 -1.75 25.94
N TYR A 262 -4.67 -2.64 25.80
CA TYR A 262 -4.50 -3.50 24.63
C TYR A 262 -3.76 -4.80 25.00
N ASP A 263 -4.00 -5.85 24.22
CA ASP A 263 -3.53 -7.20 24.50
C ASP A 263 -2.41 -7.61 23.52
N ASN A 264 -2.42 -7.07 22.31
CA ASN A 264 -1.49 -7.46 21.24
C ASN A 264 -0.82 -6.22 20.65
N LEU A 265 0.48 -6.29 20.41
CA LEU A 265 1.26 -5.26 19.73
C LEU A 265 1.83 -5.83 18.43
N VAL A 266 1.57 -5.16 17.30
CA VAL A 266 2.15 -5.48 16.00
C VAL A 266 2.92 -4.26 15.50
N MET A 267 4.21 -4.44 15.23
CA MET A 267 5.12 -3.41 14.73
C MET A 267 5.61 -3.76 13.34
N GLU A 268 5.31 -2.91 12.37
CA GLU A 268 5.93 -2.96 11.04
C GLU A 268 7.05 -1.93 10.93
N GLU A 269 8.00 -2.16 10.03
CA GLU A 269 9.22 -1.37 9.89
C GLU A 269 10.06 -1.35 11.19
N ALA A 270 10.01 -2.41 11.99
CA ALA A 270 10.65 -2.48 13.31
C ALA A 270 12.17 -2.22 13.27
N ALA A 271 12.82 -2.52 12.14
CA ALA A 271 14.24 -2.24 11.91
C ALA A 271 14.57 -0.76 11.61
N GLN A 272 13.55 0.10 11.42
CA GLN A 272 13.68 1.55 11.25
C GLN A 272 13.26 2.35 12.49
N ILE A 273 12.76 1.71 13.55
CA ILE A 273 12.29 2.39 14.77
C ILE A 273 13.41 2.41 15.81
N LEU A 274 13.71 3.58 16.37
CA LEU A 274 14.71 3.70 17.44
C LEU A 274 14.35 2.78 18.63
N GLU A 275 15.37 2.31 19.34
CA GLU A 275 15.15 1.37 20.46
C GLU A 275 14.16 1.90 21.49
N VAL A 276 14.30 3.16 21.92
CA VAL A 276 13.36 3.80 22.87
C VAL A 276 11.94 3.91 22.31
N GLU A 277 11.80 4.21 21.02
CA GLU A 277 10.51 4.33 20.34
C GLU A 277 9.85 2.96 20.09
N THR A 278 10.60 1.86 20.19
CA THR A 278 10.07 0.50 20.16
C THR A 278 9.52 0.10 21.53
N VAL A 279 10.13 0.57 22.62
CA VAL A 279 9.69 0.24 23.99
C VAL A 279 8.47 1.05 24.42
N ILE A 280 8.40 2.33 24.03
CA ILE A 280 7.30 3.25 24.39
C ILE A 280 5.91 2.63 24.12
N PRO A 281 5.63 2.05 22.93
CA PRO A 281 4.35 1.43 22.65
C PRO A 281 3.96 0.30 23.59
N MET A 282 4.92 -0.46 24.11
CA MET A 282 4.69 -1.54 25.09
C MET A 282 4.20 -1.01 26.45
N LEU A 283 4.34 0.31 26.69
CA LEU A 283 4.03 0.99 27.94
C LEU A 283 2.94 2.07 27.77
N LEU A 284 2.05 1.94 26.77
CA LEU A 284 0.88 2.82 26.57
C LEU A 284 -0.33 2.46 27.45
N GLN A 285 -0.17 1.52 28.38
CA GLN A 285 -1.22 1.10 29.31
C GLN A 285 -0.64 0.98 30.73
N ASN A 286 -1.49 1.20 31.73
CA ASN A 286 -1.14 0.94 33.12
C ASN A 286 -1.10 -0.57 33.38
N LEU A 287 -0.27 -0.98 34.35
CA LEU A 287 -0.29 -2.34 34.86
C LEU A 287 -1.63 -2.59 35.57
N ASP A 288 -2.22 -3.76 35.30
CA ASP A 288 -3.36 -4.20 36.09
C ASP A 288 -2.86 -4.59 37.49
N PRO A 289 -3.45 -4.09 38.58
CA PRO A 289 -2.98 -4.38 39.94
C PRO A 289 -2.97 -5.88 40.29
N VAL A 290 -3.81 -6.68 39.62
CA VAL A 290 -3.98 -8.10 39.90
C VAL A 290 -3.28 -8.95 38.84
N GLU A 291 -3.55 -8.69 37.56
CA GLU A 291 -3.04 -9.51 36.45
C GLU A 291 -1.67 -9.06 35.93
N GLY A 292 -1.18 -7.89 36.36
CA GLY A 292 0.09 -7.33 35.91
C GLY A 292 0.03 -6.81 34.47
N CYS A 293 0.96 -7.25 33.62
CA CYS A 293 1.04 -6.79 32.24
C CYS A 293 -0.03 -7.47 31.37
N ARG A 294 -0.94 -6.67 30.79
CA ARG A 294 -1.97 -7.18 29.87
C ARG A 294 -1.43 -7.66 28.51
N LEU A 295 -0.20 -7.27 28.17
CA LEU A 295 0.39 -7.56 26.86
C LEU A 295 0.64 -9.07 26.70
N LYS A 296 -0.08 -9.70 25.80
CA LYS A 296 0.00 -11.14 25.50
C LYS A 296 0.93 -11.44 24.33
N ARG A 297 1.01 -10.53 23.35
CA ARG A 297 1.75 -10.72 22.10
C ARG A 297 2.50 -9.48 21.68
N VAL A 298 3.73 -9.67 21.21
CA VAL A 298 4.54 -8.65 20.55
C VAL A 298 5.06 -9.22 19.25
N CYS A 299 4.58 -8.71 18.13
CA CYS A 299 5.06 -9.07 16.79
C CYS A 299 5.93 -7.94 16.24
N LEU A 300 7.22 -8.18 16.06
CA LEU A 300 8.14 -7.24 15.44
C LEU A 300 8.46 -7.72 14.01
N ILE A 301 8.08 -6.93 13.02
CA ILE A 301 8.24 -7.25 11.60
C ILE A 301 9.14 -6.19 10.98
N GLY A 302 10.28 -6.60 10.45
CA GLY A 302 11.30 -5.67 9.97
C GLY A 302 12.34 -6.31 9.07
N ASP A 303 13.33 -5.51 8.67
CA ASP A 303 14.49 -5.97 7.90
C ASP A 303 15.73 -5.22 8.35
N HIS A 304 16.58 -5.91 9.12
CA HIS A 304 17.82 -5.37 9.67
C HIS A 304 18.95 -5.28 8.63
N HIS A 305 18.77 -5.85 7.44
CA HIS A 305 19.65 -5.69 6.28
C HIS A 305 19.30 -4.47 5.42
N GLN A 306 18.18 -3.77 5.71
CA GLN A 306 17.86 -2.46 5.13
C GLN A 306 18.27 -1.30 6.04
N LEU A 307 17.98 -0.06 5.63
CA LEU A 307 18.43 1.15 6.33
C LEU A 307 17.93 1.22 7.79
N PRO A 308 18.80 1.63 8.74
CA PRO A 308 18.43 1.87 10.14
C PRO A 308 17.69 3.21 10.31
N PRO A 309 17.16 3.52 11.51
CA PRO A 309 16.68 4.86 11.84
C PRO A 309 17.71 5.95 11.56
N VAL A 310 17.23 7.12 11.16
CA VAL A 310 18.08 8.29 10.84
C VAL A 310 18.53 8.98 12.12
N VAL A 311 19.83 8.90 12.43
CA VAL A 311 20.47 9.67 13.49
C VAL A 311 21.14 10.90 12.89
N LYS A 312 20.59 12.10 13.16
CA LYS A 312 21.06 13.35 12.54
C LYS A 312 22.53 13.65 12.80
N ASN A 313 22.98 13.45 14.04
CA ASN A 313 24.37 13.65 14.41
C ASN A 313 25.11 12.31 14.38
N MET A 314 25.97 12.16 13.37
CA MET A 314 26.75 10.95 13.11
C MET A 314 27.67 10.56 14.27
N ALA A 315 27.99 11.47 15.20
CA ALA A 315 28.76 11.13 16.40
C ALA A 315 28.00 10.12 17.29
N PHE A 316 26.71 10.32 17.54
CA PHE A 316 25.89 9.39 18.32
C PHE A 316 25.72 8.04 17.61
N GLN A 317 25.67 8.06 16.27
CA GLN A 317 25.68 6.83 15.48
C GLN A 317 27.01 6.07 15.66
N LYS A 318 28.14 6.76 15.49
CA LYS A 318 29.47 6.13 15.50
C LYS A 318 29.87 5.63 16.89
N TYR A 319 29.72 6.46 17.91
CA TYR A 319 30.21 6.18 19.27
C TYR A 319 29.20 5.46 20.16
N SER A 320 27.91 5.81 20.05
CA SER A 320 26.86 5.26 20.94
C SER A 320 25.97 4.22 20.27
N LYS A 321 26.10 3.99 18.95
CA LYS A 321 25.24 3.09 18.16
C LYS A 321 23.75 3.40 18.34
N LEU A 322 23.40 4.69 18.41
CA LEU A 322 22.02 5.13 18.59
C LEU A 322 21.10 4.71 17.43
N ASP A 323 21.67 4.38 16.26
CA ASP A 323 20.94 3.85 15.10
C ASP A 323 20.61 2.35 15.22
N GLN A 324 21.09 1.66 16.27
CA GLN A 324 20.69 0.30 16.54
C GLN A 324 19.25 0.27 17.07
N THR A 325 18.39 -0.49 16.38
CA THR A 325 17.02 -0.75 16.82
C THR A 325 16.95 -1.91 17.79
N LEU A 326 15.84 -1.98 18.55
CA LEU A 326 15.55 -3.15 19.38
C LEU A 326 15.48 -4.43 18.54
N PHE A 327 14.90 -4.34 17.34
CA PHE A 327 14.81 -5.44 16.38
C PHE A 327 16.21 -5.96 15.98
N THR A 328 17.09 -5.07 15.53
CA THR A 328 18.46 -5.43 15.14
C THR A 328 19.26 -5.95 16.32
N ARG A 329 19.04 -5.41 17.53
CA ARG A 329 19.66 -5.91 18.75
C ARG A 329 19.20 -7.33 19.09
N PHE A 330 17.91 -7.63 18.98
CA PHE A 330 17.38 -8.97 19.23
C PHE A 330 17.88 -10.00 18.23
N VAL A 331 17.95 -9.66 16.93
CA VAL A 331 18.56 -10.55 15.93
C VAL A 331 20.02 -10.84 16.30
N ARG A 332 20.80 -9.82 16.66
CA ARG A 332 22.21 -9.99 17.08
C ARG A 332 22.39 -10.83 18.34
N LEU A 333 21.40 -10.82 19.24
CA LEU A 333 21.40 -11.61 20.47
C LEU A 333 20.92 -13.07 20.24
N GLY A 334 20.61 -13.45 19.00
CA GLY A 334 20.18 -14.80 18.66
C GLY A 334 18.73 -15.10 19.04
N VAL A 335 17.88 -14.07 19.18
CA VAL A 335 16.45 -14.28 19.38
C VAL A 335 15.89 -15.02 18.16
N PRO A 336 15.16 -16.15 18.35
CA PRO A 336 14.55 -16.88 17.25
C PRO A 336 13.64 -15.97 16.43
N HIS A 337 13.80 -16.01 15.11
CA HIS A 337 13.02 -15.21 14.19
C HIS A 337 12.69 -16.02 12.94
N VAL A 338 11.55 -15.70 12.34
CA VAL A 338 11.12 -16.30 11.07
C VAL A 338 11.65 -15.45 9.93
N MET A 339 12.44 -16.07 9.05
CA MET A 339 12.93 -15.43 7.83
C MET A 339 11.95 -15.69 6.69
N LEU A 340 11.44 -14.64 6.05
CA LEU A 340 10.65 -14.79 4.82
C LEU A 340 11.60 -14.98 3.63
N ASP A 341 11.32 -15.97 2.80
CA ASP A 341 12.27 -16.55 1.84
C ASP A 341 11.85 -16.41 0.37
N GLN A 342 10.66 -15.89 0.06
CA GLN A 342 10.19 -15.74 -1.32
C GLN A 342 9.70 -14.32 -1.62
N GLN A 343 10.36 -13.65 -2.57
CA GLN A 343 9.96 -12.30 -3.00
C GLN A 343 8.98 -12.34 -4.18
N GLY A 344 7.98 -11.46 -4.16
CA GLY A 344 6.93 -11.31 -5.18
C GLY A 344 6.92 -9.96 -5.89
N ARG A 345 8.01 -9.19 -5.82
CA ARG A 345 8.06 -7.79 -6.26
C ARG A 345 8.76 -7.62 -7.60
N ALA A 346 9.99 -8.10 -7.69
CA ALA A 346 10.94 -7.81 -8.76
C ALA A 346 11.20 -9.03 -9.63
N ARG A 347 11.74 -8.85 -10.83
CA ARG A 347 12.23 -9.96 -11.65
C ARG A 347 13.34 -10.75 -10.94
N PRO A 348 13.47 -12.06 -11.19
CA PRO A 348 14.55 -12.86 -10.60
C PRO A 348 15.94 -12.28 -10.83
N GLU A 349 16.21 -11.79 -12.05
CA GLU A 349 17.49 -11.18 -12.42
C GLU A 349 17.81 -9.90 -11.62
N ILE A 350 16.81 -9.08 -11.32
CA ILE A 350 16.97 -7.91 -10.43
C ILE A 350 17.11 -8.36 -8.97
N ALA A 351 16.35 -9.38 -8.56
CA ALA A 351 16.37 -9.87 -7.19
C ALA A 351 17.74 -10.45 -6.79
N LYS A 352 18.45 -11.08 -7.72
CA LYS A 352 19.83 -11.60 -7.51
C LYS A 352 20.81 -10.51 -7.06
N LEU A 353 20.60 -9.25 -7.47
CA LEU A 353 21.44 -8.12 -7.09
C LEU A 353 21.44 -7.83 -5.59
N TYR A 354 20.44 -8.30 -4.84
CA TYR A 354 20.35 -8.12 -3.39
C TYR A 354 20.05 -9.41 -2.60
N SER A 355 19.70 -10.52 -3.25
CA SER A 355 19.34 -11.77 -2.57
C SER A 355 20.49 -12.39 -1.80
N TRP A 356 21.73 -12.24 -2.26
CA TRP A 356 22.95 -12.70 -1.59
C TRP A 356 23.11 -12.20 -0.15
N ARG A 357 22.40 -11.12 0.23
CA ARG A 357 22.46 -10.58 1.59
C ARG A 357 21.63 -11.39 2.58
N TYR A 358 20.71 -12.20 2.09
CA TYR A 358 19.68 -12.92 2.83
C TYR A 358 19.86 -14.42 2.69
N ASP A 359 19.49 -15.16 3.73
CA ASP A 359 19.54 -16.62 3.71
C ASP A 359 18.42 -17.15 2.81
N ASP A 360 18.80 -17.89 1.76
CA ASP A 360 17.91 -18.60 0.83
C ASP A 360 16.74 -17.78 0.23
N LEU A 361 16.96 -16.50 -0.07
CA LEU A 361 15.94 -15.65 -0.71
C LEU A 361 15.69 -16.05 -2.18
N GLY A 362 14.58 -16.74 -2.40
CA GLY A 362 14.02 -17.09 -3.70
C GLY A 362 12.90 -16.17 -4.18
N ASN A 363 12.11 -16.67 -5.15
CA ASN A 363 11.03 -15.93 -5.81
C ASN A 363 9.71 -16.70 -5.68
N LEU A 364 8.60 -15.98 -5.51
CA LEU A 364 7.27 -16.60 -5.55
C LEU A 364 6.97 -17.19 -6.95
N PRO A 365 6.11 -18.22 -7.06
CA PRO A 365 5.79 -18.89 -8.33
C PRO A 365 5.40 -17.94 -9.47
N ALA A 366 4.55 -16.95 -9.20
CA ALA A 366 4.13 -15.97 -10.22
C ALA A 366 5.31 -15.21 -10.85
N ILE A 367 6.37 -14.98 -10.08
CA ILE A 367 7.59 -14.31 -10.56
C ILE A 367 8.52 -15.29 -11.27
N SER A 368 8.72 -16.48 -10.70
CA SER A 368 9.65 -17.47 -11.27
C SER A 368 9.13 -18.07 -12.58
N GLN A 369 7.82 -18.16 -12.75
CA GLN A 369 7.16 -18.60 -13.99
C GLN A 369 7.01 -17.47 -15.03
N ALA A 370 7.54 -16.28 -14.73
CA ALA A 370 7.53 -15.12 -15.61
C ALA A 370 6.12 -14.75 -16.10
N GLU A 371 5.12 -14.85 -15.22
CA GLU A 371 3.74 -14.53 -15.56
C GLU A 371 3.54 -13.03 -15.84
N GLY A 372 2.67 -12.70 -16.81
CA GLY A 372 2.31 -11.32 -17.13
C GLY A 372 3.49 -10.42 -17.47
N GLU A 373 3.59 -9.27 -16.79
CA GLU A 373 4.61 -8.24 -17.03
C GLU A 373 6.04 -8.70 -16.70
N TYR A 374 6.23 -9.78 -15.95
CA TYR A 374 7.55 -10.28 -15.55
C TYR A 374 8.27 -11.07 -16.66
N GLY A 375 7.53 -11.60 -17.63
CA GLY A 375 8.08 -12.33 -18.79
C GLY A 375 8.36 -11.48 -20.03
N VAL A 376 8.03 -10.19 -20.01
CA VAL A 376 8.19 -9.26 -21.13
C VAL A 376 9.46 -8.42 -20.98
N ALA A 377 10.24 -8.19 -22.01
CA ALA A 377 11.44 -7.36 -21.95
C ALA A 377 11.11 -5.86 -21.76
N ASN A 378 12.13 -5.07 -21.42
CA ASN A 378 12.00 -3.62 -21.39
C ASN A 378 12.13 -3.07 -22.81
N ALA A 379 11.03 -2.58 -23.37
CA ALA A 379 10.98 -1.98 -24.71
C ALA A 379 12.07 -0.91 -24.90
N GLY A 380 12.81 -1.01 -26.00
CA GLY A 380 13.87 -0.07 -26.35
C GLY A 380 15.21 -0.36 -25.67
N PHE A 381 15.31 -1.38 -24.81
CA PHE A 381 16.52 -1.73 -24.05
C PHE A 381 16.89 -3.20 -24.23
N ALA A 382 18.17 -3.46 -24.49
CA ALA A 382 18.66 -4.84 -24.64
C ALA A 382 18.56 -5.63 -23.32
N HIS A 383 18.77 -4.94 -22.19
CA HIS A 383 18.82 -5.54 -20.85
C HIS A 383 17.73 -5.00 -19.95
N ASP A 384 17.24 -5.85 -19.06
CA ASP A 384 16.29 -5.52 -18.00
C ASP A 384 16.90 -4.71 -16.85
N PHE A 385 18.18 -4.94 -16.56
CA PHE A 385 18.99 -4.05 -15.74
C PHE A 385 20.37 -3.85 -16.35
N GLN A 386 20.99 -2.69 -16.10
CA GLN A 386 22.33 -2.37 -16.57
C GLN A 386 23.03 -1.36 -15.65
N PHE A 387 24.34 -1.52 -15.46
CA PHE A 387 25.20 -0.45 -14.94
C PHE A 387 25.76 0.33 -16.13
N ILE A 388 25.64 1.66 -16.10
CA ILE A 388 26.11 2.57 -17.13
C ILE A 388 27.28 3.36 -16.54
N ASP A 389 28.49 3.14 -17.10
CA ASP A 389 29.66 3.92 -16.73
C ASP A 389 29.52 5.35 -17.26
N VAL A 390 29.70 6.32 -16.37
CA VAL A 390 29.61 7.75 -16.70
C VAL A 390 30.97 8.41 -16.44
N PRO A 391 31.78 8.64 -17.50
CA PRO A 391 33.06 9.33 -17.40
C PRO A 391 32.87 10.83 -17.10
N ASP A 392 33.96 11.58 -17.08
CA ASP A 392 33.90 13.02 -16.84
C ASP A 392 33.17 13.74 -17.98
N PHE A 393 32.22 14.60 -17.62
CA PHE A 393 31.48 15.42 -18.56
C PHE A 393 32.01 16.84 -18.52
N ASN A 394 32.43 17.38 -19.67
CA ASN A 394 33.12 18.68 -19.76
C ASN A 394 34.34 18.77 -18.80
N GLY A 395 35.09 17.67 -18.69
CA GLY A 395 36.28 17.57 -17.84
C GLY A 395 35.99 17.54 -16.33
N ARG A 396 34.74 17.27 -15.93
CA ARG A 396 34.35 17.20 -14.51
C ARG A 396 33.51 15.95 -14.22
N GLY A 397 33.85 15.27 -13.12
CA GLY A 397 33.05 14.20 -12.52
C GLY A 397 32.10 14.74 -11.46
N GLU A 398 32.37 14.43 -10.18
CA GLU A 398 31.59 14.96 -9.06
C GLU A 398 31.89 16.44 -8.78
N SER A 399 30.87 17.20 -8.38
CA SER A 399 30.99 18.59 -7.94
C SER A 399 30.25 18.80 -6.62
N SER A 400 30.59 19.87 -5.90
CA SER A 400 29.95 20.23 -4.63
C SER A 400 29.86 21.77 -4.52
N PRO A 401 28.80 22.39 -5.08
CA PRO A 401 28.65 23.86 -5.07
C PRO A 401 28.64 24.45 -3.65
N THR A 402 28.08 23.72 -2.70
CA THR A 402 28.19 23.97 -1.26
C THR A 402 28.76 22.74 -0.57
N PRO A 403 29.41 22.88 0.60
CA PRO A 403 29.99 21.74 1.32
C PRO A 403 28.97 20.61 1.53
N TYR A 404 29.35 19.38 1.22
CA TYR A 404 28.53 18.15 1.33
C TYR A 404 27.31 18.08 0.40
N PHE A 405 27.16 19.03 -0.52
CA PHE A 405 26.07 19.07 -1.49
C PHE A 405 26.51 18.47 -2.83
N TYR A 406 26.80 17.18 -2.82
CA TYR A 406 27.37 16.46 -3.96
C TYR A 406 26.40 16.35 -5.14
N GLN A 407 26.95 16.57 -6.33
CA GLN A 407 26.28 16.55 -7.62
C GLN A 407 27.18 15.92 -8.69
N ASN A 408 26.58 15.45 -9.78
CA ASN A 408 27.27 14.99 -10.98
C ASN A 408 26.41 15.35 -12.20
N LEU A 409 26.87 16.33 -12.97
CA LEU A 409 26.13 16.85 -14.13
C LEU A 409 26.06 15.84 -15.27
N GLY A 410 27.13 15.08 -15.51
CA GLY A 410 27.15 14.04 -16.54
C GLY A 410 26.09 12.97 -16.27
N GLU A 411 26.01 12.47 -15.04
CA GLU A 411 24.97 11.51 -14.64
C GLU A 411 23.56 12.10 -14.74
N ALA A 412 23.38 13.37 -14.33
CA ALA A 412 22.08 14.03 -14.37
C ALA A 412 21.56 14.20 -15.81
N GLU A 413 22.41 14.69 -16.71
CA GLU A 413 22.07 14.86 -18.12
C GLU A 413 21.78 13.53 -18.81
N TYR A 414 22.58 12.49 -18.52
CA TYR A 414 22.37 11.16 -19.09
C TYR A 414 21.04 10.56 -18.62
N ILE A 415 20.73 10.62 -17.32
CA ILE A 415 19.47 10.12 -16.78
C ILE A 415 18.27 10.85 -17.39
N VAL A 416 18.34 12.17 -17.55
CA VAL A 416 17.24 12.94 -18.16
C VAL A 416 17.08 12.60 -19.64
N ALA A 417 18.17 12.45 -20.39
CA ALA A 417 18.12 12.00 -21.78
C ALA A 417 17.51 10.58 -21.89
N MET A 418 17.86 9.67 -20.99
CA MET A 418 17.25 8.34 -20.93
C MET A 418 15.76 8.39 -20.61
N TYR A 419 15.36 9.23 -19.65
CA TYR A 419 13.95 9.45 -19.33
C TYR A 419 13.17 9.99 -20.54
N GLN A 420 13.74 10.97 -21.27
CA GLN A 420 13.15 11.49 -22.50
C GLN A 420 12.99 10.38 -23.55
N TYR A 421 14.02 9.56 -23.77
CA TYR A 421 13.94 8.40 -24.67
C TYR A 421 12.81 7.46 -24.27
N MET A 422 12.71 7.06 -22.99
CA MET A 422 11.63 6.22 -22.48
C MET A 422 10.24 6.82 -22.76
N ARG A 423 10.09 8.14 -22.59
CA ARG A 423 8.83 8.83 -22.86
C ARG A 423 8.48 8.85 -24.36
N LEU A 424 9.45 9.06 -25.24
CA LEU A 424 9.25 9.07 -26.69
C LEU A 424 8.85 7.69 -27.23
N ILE A 425 9.39 6.61 -26.66
CA ILE A 425 9.00 5.24 -27.05
C ILE A 425 7.70 4.78 -26.37
N GLY A 426 7.09 5.60 -25.50
CA GLY A 426 5.73 5.37 -24.97
C GLY A 426 5.64 4.89 -23.52
N TYR A 427 6.72 4.88 -22.73
CA TYR A 427 6.64 4.50 -21.32
C TYR A 427 5.79 5.50 -20.52
N PRO A 428 4.84 5.06 -19.67
CA PRO A 428 4.09 5.97 -18.81
C PRO A 428 5.00 6.67 -17.78
N ALA A 429 4.91 8.00 -17.68
CA ALA A 429 5.74 8.79 -16.76
C ALA A 429 5.58 8.38 -15.29
N HIS A 430 4.36 8.00 -14.89
CA HIS A 430 4.06 7.57 -13.53
C HIS A 430 4.70 6.20 -13.16
N LYS A 431 5.07 5.39 -14.16
CA LYS A 431 5.78 4.10 -13.96
C LYS A 431 7.30 4.25 -13.81
N ILE A 432 7.83 5.47 -13.93
CA ILE A 432 9.27 5.76 -13.85
C ILE A 432 9.55 6.58 -12.59
N SER A 433 10.59 6.21 -11.84
CA SER A 433 11.11 7.02 -10.74
C SER A 433 12.62 7.14 -10.80
N ILE A 434 13.12 8.33 -10.46
CA ILE A 434 14.54 8.66 -10.49
C ILE A 434 15.03 8.76 -9.05
N LEU A 435 16.03 7.94 -8.72
CA LEU A 435 16.63 7.85 -7.41
C LEU A 435 18.07 8.32 -7.45
N THR A 436 18.54 8.84 -6.32
CA THR A 436 19.95 9.18 -6.13
C THR A 436 20.35 9.01 -4.68
N THR A 437 21.64 8.87 -4.42
CA THR A 437 22.20 8.76 -3.07
C THR A 437 22.28 10.12 -2.37
N TYR A 438 22.33 11.24 -3.11
CA TYR A 438 22.57 12.57 -2.53
C TYR A 438 21.45 13.58 -2.77
N ASN A 439 21.16 14.41 -1.75
CA ASN A 439 20.18 15.51 -1.90
C ASN A 439 20.62 16.57 -2.91
N GLY A 440 21.94 16.80 -3.07
CA GLY A 440 22.47 17.74 -4.05
C GLY A 440 22.11 17.35 -5.47
N GLN A 441 22.38 16.08 -5.80
CA GLN A 441 21.98 15.49 -7.08
C GLN A 441 20.47 15.47 -7.28
N LYS A 442 19.68 15.22 -6.23
CA LYS A 442 18.21 15.25 -6.32
C LYS A 442 17.71 16.63 -6.78
N HIS A 443 18.32 17.72 -6.30
CA HIS A 443 17.95 19.06 -6.77
C HIS A 443 18.43 19.29 -8.22
N LEU A 444 19.68 18.92 -8.55
CA LEU A 444 20.18 19.04 -9.91
C LEU A 444 19.31 18.29 -10.93
N LEU A 445 18.92 17.05 -10.64
CA LEU A 445 18.03 16.26 -11.48
C LEU A 445 16.68 16.95 -11.71
N ARG A 446 16.12 17.59 -10.66
CA ARG A 446 14.87 18.36 -10.80
C ARG A 446 15.06 19.59 -11.66
N ASP A 447 16.17 20.29 -11.50
CA ASP A 447 16.48 21.48 -12.30
C ASP A 447 16.61 21.12 -13.79
N VAL A 448 17.35 20.05 -14.11
CA VAL A 448 17.52 19.56 -15.49
C VAL A 448 16.19 19.04 -16.07
N LEU A 449 15.39 18.31 -15.29
CA LEU A 449 14.06 17.85 -15.72
C LEU A 449 13.12 19.03 -16.00
N ASN A 450 13.06 20.02 -15.12
CA ASN A 450 12.18 21.17 -15.31
C ASN A 450 12.59 21.99 -16.55
N GLN A 451 13.89 22.08 -16.83
CA GLN A 451 14.38 22.78 -18.02
C GLN A 451 14.12 22.02 -19.32
N ARG A 452 14.18 20.68 -19.33
CA ARG A 452 14.15 19.88 -20.58
C ARG A 452 12.85 19.09 -20.81
N CYS A 453 12.10 18.80 -19.76
CA CYS A 453 10.99 17.84 -19.78
C CYS A 453 9.64 18.40 -19.32
N ASP A 454 9.58 19.62 -18.79
CA ASP A 454 8.33 20.24 -18.34
C ASP A 454 7.49 20.74 -19.53
N ASN A 455 7.06 19.79 -20.35
CA ASN A 455 6.22 20.00 -21.52
C ASN A 455 5.28 18.81 -21.72
N ALA A 456 4.27 18.99 -22.57
CA ALA A 456 3.25 17.96 -22.82
C ALA A 456 3.81 16.67 -23.42
N LEU A 457 4.99 16.72 -24.07
CA LEU A 457 5.62 15.57 -24.71
C LEU A 457 6.18 14.60 -23.68
N PHE A 458 6.98 15.10 -22.74
CA PHE A 458 7.67 14.26 -21.76
C PHE A 458 6.95 14.17 -20.42
N GLY A 459 6.42 15.27 -19.89
CA GLY A 459 5.94 15.32 -18.50
C GLY A 459 7.02 14.96 -17.48
N LEU A 460 6.63 14.86 -16.20
CA LEU A 460 7.56 14.58 -15.09
C LEU A 460 7.44 13.14 -14.58
N PRO A 461 8.54 12.51 -14.14
CA PRO A 461 8.51 11.18 -13.55
C PRO A 461 7.69 11.18 -12.26
N ALA A 462 7.16 10.02 -11.86
CA ALA A 462 6.37 9.91 -10.62
C ALA A 462 7.09 10.46 -9.38
N ARG A 463 8.41 10.28 -9.30
CA ARG A 463 9.20 10.80 -8.19
C ARG A 463 10.67 11.01 -8.55
N VAL A 464 11.23 12.10 -8.03
CA VAL A 464 12.68 12.35 -7.98
C VAL A 464 13.07 12.54 -6.52
N THR A 465 13.76 11.56 -5.93
CA THR A 465 14.10 11.59 -4.49
C THR A 465 15.36 10.81 -4.16
N THR A 466 15.84 10.90 -2.92
CA THR A 466 16.95 10.08 -2.45
C THR A 466 16.51 8.65 -2.13
N VAL A 467 17.43 7.69 -2.24
CA VAL A 467 17.21 6.27 -1.86
C VAL A 467 16.64 6.16 -0.44
N ASP A 468 17.25 6.86 0.53
CA ASP A 468 16.81 6.85 1.94
C ASP A 468 15.35 7.33 2.12
N LYS A 469 14.85 8.24 1.27
CA LYS A 469 13.46 8.73 1.32
C LYS A 469 12.48 7.90 0.49
N TYR A 470 12.97 6.90 -0.23
CA TYR A 470 12.19 5.99 -1.07
C TYR A 470 12.09 4.58 -0.46
N GLN A 471 12.56 4.41 0.78
CA GLN A 471 12.39 3.17 1.53
C GLN A 471 10.89 2.84 1.69
N GLY A 472 10.56 1.55 1.66
CA GLY A 472 9.18 1.06 1.60
C GLY A 472 8.50 1.17 0.23
N GLN A 473 8.91 2.12 -0.61
CA GLN A 473 8.29 2.36 -1.93
C GLN A 473 8.93 1.54 -3.05
N GLN A 474 8.26 1.49 -4.19
CA GLN A 474 8.68 0.81 -5.41
C GLN A 474 8.10 1.49 -6.66
N ASN A 475 8.72 1.27 -7.81
CA ASN A 475 8.13 1.57 -9.12
C ASN A 475 8.56 0.51 -10.15
N ASP A 476 7.94 0.52 -11.33
CA ASP A 476 8.25 -0.44 -12.39
C ASP A 476 9.69 -0.23 -12.90
N PHE A 477 10.06 1.02 -13.16
CA PHE A 477 11.35 1.40 -13.70
C PHE A 477 12.06 2.41 -12.79
N ILE A 478 13.31 2.10 -12.43
CA ILE A 478 14.15 2.95 -11.59
C ILE A 478 15.41 3.37 -12.36
N LEU A 479 15.63 4.68 -12.42
CA LEU A 479 16.89 5.27 -12.88
C LEU A 479 17.66 5.74 -11.64
N LEU A 480 18.85 5.20 -11.39
CA LEU A 480 19.61 5.41 -10.16
C LEU A 480 20.94 6.13 -10.44
N SER A 481 21.15 7.31 -9.86
CA SER A 481 22.42 8.04 -9.88
C SER A 481 23.24 7.76 -8.62
N LEU A 482 24.49 7.33 -8.78
CA LEU A 482 25.43 7.08 -7.68
C LEU A 482 26.30 8.30 -7.31
N VAL A 483 26.43 9.26 -8.23
CA VAL A 483 27.05 10.59 -8.08
C VAL A 483 28.57 10.59 -7.94
N ARG A 484 29.10 9.74 -7.04
CA ARG A 484 30.48 9.84 -6.59
C ARG A 484 31.46 9.36 -7.65
N THR A 485 32.59 10.05 -7.73
CA THR A 485 33.72 9.76 -8.61
C THR A 485 35.05 9.66 -7.86
N THR A 486 35.16 10.24 -6.67
CA THR A 486 36.41 10.23 -5.87
C THR A 486 36.41 9.21 -4.73
N THR A 487 35.33 9.12 -3.98
CA THR A 487 35.19 8.21 -2.83
C THR A 487 33.78 7.65 -2.78
N VAL A 488 33.63 6.38 -2.42
CA VAL A 488 32.34 5.67 -2.40
C VAL A 488 31.29 6.37 -1.52
N GLY A 489 31.73 7.03 -0.43
CA GLY A 489 30.84 7.73 0.49
C GLY A 489 29.92 6.78 1.26
N HIS A 490 28.70 7.24 1.54
CA HIS A 490 27.73 6.49 2.36
C HIS A 490 27.08 5.28 1.66
N LEU A 491 27.31 5.08 0.35
CA LEU A 491 26.85 3.87 -0.34
C LEU A 491 27.64 2.63 0.10
N ARG A 492 28.82 2.80 0.72
CA ARG A 492 29.59 1.72 1.36
C ARG A 492 28.78 0.97 2.42
N ASP A 493 27.75 1.61 2.98
CA ASP A 493 26.76 0.91 3.80
C ASP A 493 25.91 -0.01 2.91
N VAL A 494 26.19 -1.32 2.98
CA VAL A 494 25.48 -2.37 2.23
C VAL A 494 23.95 -2.26 2.39
N ARG A 495 23.46 -1.78 3.53
CA ARG A 495 22.02 -1.60 3.75
C ARG A 495 21.42 -0.59 2.78
N ARG A 496 22.16 0.46 2.45
CA ARG A 496 21.77 1.48 1.47
C ARG A 496 21.81 0.93 0.05
N LEU A 497 22.82 0.11 -0.27
CA LEU A 497 22.91 -0.60 -1.54
C LEU A 497 21.70 -1.53 -1.75
N VAL A 498 21.37 -2.37 -0.76
CA VAL A 498 20.22 -3.27 -0.81
C VAL A 498 18.92 -2.49 -1.01
N VAL A 499 18.73 -1.37 -0.32
CA VAL A 499 17.55 -0.53 -0.56
C VAL A 499 17.56 0.00 -2.00
N ALA A 500 18.68 0.55 -2.48
CA ALA A 500 18.80 1.12 -3.82
C ALA A 500 18.46 0.11 -4.95
N LEU A 501 18.95 -1.12 -4.83
CA LEU A 501 18.79 -2.18 -5.84
C LEU A 501 17.42 -2.87 -5.79
N SER A 502 16.64 -2.67 -4.73
CA SER A 502 15.35 -3.35 -4.51
C SER A 502 14.10 -2.47 -4.71
N ARG A 503 14.26 -1.32 -5.38
CA ARG A 503 13.16 -0.36 -5.65
C ARG A 503 12.43 -0.61 -6.96
N SER A 504 13.04 -1.31 -7.91
CA SER A 504 12.46 -1.61 -9.22
C SER A 504 11.69 -2.93 -9.23
N ARG A 505 10.61 -2.99 -10.01
CA ARG A 505 9.92 -4.25 -10.32
C ARG A 505 10.42 -4.87 -11.61
N LEU A 506 10.54 -4.07 -12.67
CA LEU A 506 10.76 -4.55 -14.04
C LEU A 506 12.08 -4.07 -14.66
N GLY A 507 12.55 -2.86 -14.34
CA GLY A 507 13.81 -2.35 -14.86
C GLY A 507 14.63 -1.49 -13.91
N LEU A 508 15.95 -1.68 -13.94
CA LEU A 508 16.91 -0.96 -13.09
C LEU A 508 18.12 -0.50 -13.91
N TYR A 509 18.31 0.80 -14.01
CA TYR A 509 19.44 1.38 -14.74
C TYR A 509 20.25 2.27 -13.80
N VAL A 510 21.51 1.88 -13.56
CA VAL A 510 22.38 2.48 -12.56
C VAL A 510 23.48 3.27 -13.24
N PHE A 511 23.61 4.56 -12.91
CA PHE A 511 24.59 5.48 -13.48
C PHE A 511 25.65 5.79 -12.43
N GLY A 512 26.91 5.61 -12.77
CA GLY A 512 28.02 5.93 -11.85
C GLY A 512 29.38 5.70 -12.47
N ARG A 513 30.44 5.99 -11.70
CA ARG A 513 31.83 5.74 -12.11
C ARG A 513 32.22 4.30 -11.82
N GLN A 514 32.35 3.46 -12.85
CA GLN A 514 32.69 2.03 -12.73
C GLN A 514 33.93 1.84 -11.85
N SER A 515 35.03 2.52 -12.22
CA SER A 515 36.33 2.37 -11.55
C SER A 515 36.32 2.70 -10.07
N LEU A 516 35.36 3.48 -9.58
CA LEU A 516 35.22 3.78 -8.15
C LEU A 516 34.54 2.63 -7.40
N PHE A 517 33.43 2.12 -7.92
CA PHE A 517 32.58 1.19 -7.19
C PHE A 517 33.00 -0.27 -7.35
N GLU A 518 33.61 -0.64 -8.49
CA GLU A 518 34.19 -1.96 -8.73
C GLU A 518 35.26 -2.33 -7.67
N ASN A 519 36.02 -1.33 -7.21
CA ASN A 519 37.07 -1.50 -6.22
C ASN A 519 36.56 -1.58 -4.76
N CYS A 520 35.25 -1.47 -4.52
CA CYS A 520 34.70 -1.47 -3.16
C CYS A 520 34.32 -2.89 -2.71
N PHE A 521 35.12 -3.48 -1.82
CA PHE A 521 34.92 -4.86 -1.33
C PHE A 521 33.50 -5.11 -0.80
N GLU A 522 32.94 -4.20 0.00
CA GLU A 522 31.60 -4.39 0.57
C GLU A 522 30.47 -4.41 -0.47
N LEU A 523 30.69 -3.85 -1.66
CA LEU A 523 29.69 -3.75 -2.73
C LEU A 523 29.91 -4.81 -3.81
N ALA A 524 31.05 -5.52 -3.79
CA ALA A 524 31.45 -6.51 -4.79
C ALA A 524 30.38 -7.57 -5.11
N PRO A 525 29.59 -8.10 -4.15
CA PRO A 525 28.58 -9.13 -4.47
C PRO A 525 27.47 -8.64 -5.42
N SER A 526 27.09 -7.37 -5.35
CA SER A 526 26.14 -6.76 -6.29
C SER A 526 26.82 -6.22 -7.53
N PHE A 527 28.00 -5.62 -7.39
CA PHE A 527 28.70 -4.99 -8.51
C PHE A 527 29.29 -6.01 -9.49
N SER A 528 29.76 -7.17 -9.04
CA SER A 528 30.12 -8.28 -9.94
C SER A 528 28.97 -8.62 -10.88
N GLN A 529 27.78 -8.83 -10.35
CA GLN A 529 26.57 -9.11 -11.15
C GLN A 529 26.15 -7.96 -12.05
N LEU A 530 26.32 -6.70 -11.60
CA LEU A 530 26.06 -5.53 -12.43
C LEU A 530 27.04 -5.41 -13.61
N LEU A 531 28.29 -5.81 -13.39
CA LEU A 531 29.39 -5.72 -14.35
C LEU A 531 29.54 -6.98 -15.22
N ASP A 532 28.76 -8.04 -14.96
CA ASP A 532 28.61 -9.19 -15.87
C ASP A 532 27.96 -8.78 -17.20
N LYS A 533 27.26 -7.64 -17.23
CA LYS A 533 26.66 -7.03 -18.43
C LYS A 533 27.53 -5.88 -18.95
N PRO A 534 27.45 -5.52 -20.25
CA PRO A 534 28.16 -4.37 -20.80
C PRO A 534 27.87 -3.09 -20.01
N THR A 535 28.90 -2.27 -19.77
CA THR A 535 28.75 -1.00 -19.03
C THR A 535 28.40 0.20 -19.93
N THR A 536 28.28 -0.03 -21.23
CA THR A 536 27.75 0.90 -22.23
C THR A 536 26.26 0.65 -22.45
N LEU A 537 25.45 1.71 -22.49
CA LEU A 537 24.02 1.58 -22.71
C LEU A 537 23.73 0.91 -24.05
N GLN A 538 22.97 -0.18 -24.01
CA GLN A 538 22.56 -0.94 -25.20
C GLN A 538 21.05 -0.80 -25.44
N LEU A 539 20.71 -0.19 -26.57
CA LEU A 539 19.33 0.09 -26.97
C LEU A 539 18.89 -0.84 -28.08
N VAL A 540 17.58 -1.08 -28.13
CA VAL A 540 16.91 -1.72 -29.27
C VAL A 540 16.11 -0.64 -29.98
N LEU A 541 16.68 -0.07 -31.05
CA LEU A 541 16.03 1.02 -31.75
C LEU A 541 14.82 0.52 -32.52
N GLY A 542 13.76 1.34 -32.57
CA GLY A 542 12.50 1.00 -33.26
C GLY A 542 11.48 0.22 -32.41
N GLU A 543 11.86 -0.27 -31.24
CA GLU A 543 10.93 -0.92 -30.31
C GLU A 543 10.14 0.14 -29.50
N ARG A 544 8.81 0.00 -29.45
CA ARG A 544 7.92 0.87 -28.66
C ARG A 544 7.36 0.12 -27.45
N HIS A 545 6.95 0.87 -26.43
CA HIS A 545 6.31 0.35 -25.23
C HIS A 545 4.77 0.32 -25.38
N PRO A 546 4.10 -0.78 -25.02
CA PRO A 546 4.65 -2.06 -24.54
C PRO A 546 5.26 -2.89 -25.67
N THR A 547 6.25 -3.72 -25.36
CA THR A 547 6.82 -4.70 -26.31
C THR A 547 6.20 -6.08 -26.12
N VAL A 548 6.31 -6.93 -27.16
CA VAL A 548 6.01 -8.37 -27.12
C VAL A 548 7.26 -9.23 -26.94
N ARG A 549 8.45 -8.63 -26.99
CA ARG A 549 9.72 -9.34 -26.81
C ARG A 549 9.78 -9.91 -25.40
N LYS A 550 10.19 -11.18 -25.27
CA LYS A 550 10.38 -11.84 -23.97
C LYS A 550 11.70 -11.44 -23.33
N VAL A 551 11.78 -11.56 -22.01
CA VAL A 551 13.03 -11.38 -21.25
C VAL A 551 14.07 -12.39 -21.73
N GLY A 552 15.29 -11.91 -21.95
CA GLY A 552 16.42 -12.67 -22.49
C GLY A 552 17.29 -11.79 -23.38
N PRO A 553 18.49 -12.26 -23.76
CA PRO A 553 19.32 -11.56 -24.70
C PRO A 553 18.55 -11.40 -26.03
N PRO A 554 18.58 -10.21 -26.67
CA PRO A 554 18.00 -10.05 -28.00
C PRO A 554 18.67 -11.06 -28.95
N ALA A 555 17.87 -11.78 -29.74
CA ALA A 555 18.39 -12.71 -30.74
C ALA A 555 19.24 -11.92 -31.74
N LEU A 556 20.56 -12.09 -31.65
CA LEU A 556 21.52 -11.46 -32.56
C LEU A 556 21.29 -12.02 -33.97
N SER A 557 21.21 -11.14 -34.97
CA SER A 557 21.06 -11.55 -36.37
C SER A 557 22.36 -12.18 -36.87
N ASP A 558 22.37 -13.49 -37.12
CA ASP A 558 23.42 -14.17 -37.90
C ASP A 558 23.22 -13.94 -39.42
N GLY A 559 22.97 -12.69 -39.82
CA GLY A 559 22.92 -12.26 -41.22
C GLY A 559 21.84 -12.87 -42.13
N LEU A 560 20.97 -13.75 -41.63
CA LEU A 560 20.02 -14.54 -42.45
C LEU A 560 18.57 -14.61 -41.90
N SER A 561 18.20 -13.81 -40.89
CA SER A 561 16.82 -13.72 -40.38
C SER A 561 16.51 -12.33 -39.81
N ASP A 562 15.22 -11.97 -39.76
CA ASP A 562 14.64 -10.75 -39.13
C ASP A 562 15.01 -10.62 -37.63
N GLY A 563 16.29 -10.34 -37.35
CA GLY A 563 16.84 -10.15 -36.01
C GLY A 563 16.74 -8.70 -35.54
N VAL A 564 16.85 -8.52 -34.23
CA VAL A 564 16.75 -7.22 -33.56
C VAL A 564 18.13 -6.57 -33.52
N GLU A 565 18.33 -5.44 -34.20
CA GLU A 565 19.59 -4.69 -34.13
C GLU A 565 19.76 -4.00 -32.77
N VAL A 566 20.86 -4.35 -32.07
CA VAL A 566 21.24 -3.73 -30.80
C VAL A 566 22.21 -2.59 -31.07
N PHE A 567 21.79 -1.38 -30.73
CA PHE A 567 22.62 -0.18 -30.83
C PHE A 567 23.36 0.05 -29.52
N THR A 568 24.69 0.00 -29.54
CA THR A 568 25.54 0.25 -28.37
C THR A 568 26.08 1.68 -28.41
N LEU A 569 25.83 2.46 -27.36
CA LEU A 569 26.36 3.82 -27.26
C LEU A 569 27.85 3.79 -26.88
N ASP A 570 28.63 4.69 -27.47
CA ASP A 570 30.04 4.88 -27.13
C ASP A 570 30.17 5.66 -25.81
N THR A 571 30.87 5.09 -24.82
CA THR A 571 30.99 5.66 -23.46
C THR A 571 31.42 7.12 -23.47
N ALA A 572 32.34 7.52 -24.35
CA ALA A 572 32.87 8.88 -24.39
C ALA A 572 31.87 9.90 -24.95
N THR A 573 30.99 9.47 -25.85
CA THR A 573 30.04 10.34 -26.57
C THR A 573 28.57 10.02 -26.28
N ALA A 574 28.30 9.10 -25.33
CA ALA A 574 26.99 8.53 -25.09
C ALA A 574 25.91 9.57 -24.78
N ILE A 575 26.21 10.59 -23.97
CA ILE A 575 25.27 11.67 -23.65
C ILE A 575 24.88 12.44 -24.92
N GLY A 576 25.86 12.70 -25.80
CA GLY A 576 25.64 13.38 -27.08
C GLY A 576 24.87 12.52 -28.06
N GLN A 577 25.24 11.23 -28.20
CA GLN A 577 24.56 10.26 -29.06
C GLN A 577 23.09 10.08 -28.64
N LEU A 578 22.83 9.86 -27.36
CA LEU A 578 21.47 9.74 -26.84
C LEU A 578 20.68 11.03 -27.02
N GLY A 579 21.30 12.19 -26.79
CA GLY A 579 20.70 13.49 -27.04
C GLY A 579 20.29 13.69 -28.51
N GLN A 580 21.11 13.26 -29.46
CA GLN A 580 20.78 13.29 -30.90
C GLN A 580 19.63 12.37 -31.24
N ILE A 581 19.61 11.15 -30.69
CA ILE A 581 18.49 10.19 -30.86
C ILE A 581 17.19 10.81 -30.33
N VAL A 582 17.20 11.31 -29.09
CA VAL A 582 16.05 11.97 -28.46
C VAL A 582 15.56 13.16 -29.27
N HIS A 583 16.47 14.03 -29.72
CA HIS A 583 16.12 15.20 -30.52
C HIS A 583 15.48 14.80 -31.87
N SER A 584 16.04 13.80 -32.55
CA SER A 584 15.48 13.30 -33.82
C SER A 584 14.07 12.71 -33.63
N MET A 585 13.87 11.90 -32.58
CA MET A 585 12.59 11.29 -32.24
C MET A 585 11.54 12.32 -31.81
N ALA A 586 11.93 13.32 -31.01
CA ALA A 586 11.05 14.39 -30.59
C ALA A 586 10.57 15.23 -31.77
N ASN A 587 11.46 15.60 -32.70
CA ASN A 587 11.07 16.34 -33.90
C ASN A 587 10.13 15.56 -34.81
N MET A 588 10.34 14.24 -34.94
CA MET A 588 9.40 13.36 -35.67
C MET A 588 8.01 13.33 -35.02
N GLN A 589 7.92 13.22 -33.69
CA GLN A 589 6.62 13.22 -33.00
C GLN A 589 5.92 14.58 -33.04
N ILE A 590 6.66 15.68 -32.87
CA ILE A 590 6.10 17.04 -32.97
C ILE A 590 5.57 17.28 -34.39
N GLY A 591 6.29 16.85 -35.42
CA GLY A 591 5.82 16.91 -36.80
C GLY A 591 4.53 16.11 -37.04
N GLN A 592 4.42 14.91 -36.47
CA GLN A 592 3.19 14.10 -36.52
C GLN A 592 2.02 14.76 -35.78
N MET A 593 2.26 15.37 -34.62
CA MET A 593 1.23 16.08 -33.86
C MET A 593 0.69 17.29 -34.63
N GLN A 594 1.57 18.08 -35.27
CA GLN A 594 1.19 19.24 -36.08
C GLN A 594 0.39 18.85 -37.34
N GLN A 595 0.64 17.66 -37.91
CA GLN A 595 -0.14 17.13 -39.04
C GLN A 595 -1.50 16.55 -38.63
N SER A 596 -1.66 16.15 -37.36
CA SER A 596 -2.89 15.54 -36.82
C SER A 596 -3.92 16.54 -36.26
N THR A 597 -3.55 17.82 -36.11
CA THR A 597 -4.50 18.89 -35.78
C THR A 597 -5.30 19.29 -37.02
N PRO A 598 -6.64 19.07 -37.08
CA PRO A 598 -7.43 19.49 -38.23
C PRO A 598 -7.45 21.02 -38.30
N ASN A 599 -7.17 21.53 -39.50
CA ASN A 599 -7.14 22.93 -39.84
C ASN A 599 -8.55 23.55 -39.61
N PRO A 600 -8.75 24.53 -38.71
CA PRO A 600 -10.03 25.20 -38.57
C PRO A 600 -10.16 26.29 -39.64
N MET A 601 -10.17 25.89 -40.92
CA MET A 601 -10.42 26.80 -42.05
C MET A 601 -11.04 26.01 -43.21
N ALA A 602 -12.31 25.65 -43.05
CA ALA A 602 -13.26 25.43 -44.14
C ALA A 602 -14.64 25.18 -43.53
N ILE A 603 -15.33 26.25 -43.13
CA ILE A 603 -16.79 26.27 -43.17
C ILE A 603 -17.16 27.48 -44.00
N ASP A 604 -17.69 27.17 -45.17
CA ASP A 604 -18.13 28.10 -46.19
C ASP A 604 -19.18 29.06 -45.67
N ALA A 605 -19.07 30.29 -46.17
CA ALA A 605 -20.08 31.31 -46.09
C ALA A 605 -21.28 30.93 -46.96
N GLU A 606 -22.44 30.71 -46.34
CA GLU A 606 -23.74 30.94 -46.99
C GLU A 606 -24.85 31.13 -45.94
N GLY A 607 -25.35 32.37 -45.87
CA GLY A 607 -26.76 32.73 -45.63
C GLY A 607 -27.43 32.42 -44.28
N GLY A 608 -27.81 33.47 -43.55
CA GLY A 608 -28.86 33.36 -42.54
C GLY A 608 -28.95 34.54 -41.57
N GLU A 609 -29.69 35.59 -41.97
CA GLU A 609 -30.12 36.70 -41.11
C GLU A 609 -30.85 36.22 -39.85
N GLY A 610 -30.61 36.86 -38.69
CA GLY A 610 -31.38 36.52 -37.50
C GLY A 610 -30.94 37.18 -36.18
N GLN A 611 -31.28 38.47 -36.05
CA GLN A 611 -31.66 39.19 -34.82
C GLN A 611 -30.75 39.24 -33.57
N ALA A 612 -30.60 40.50 -33.14
CA ALA A 612 -29.95 40.98 -31.94
C ALA A 612 -30.81 40.81 -30.66
N ALA A 613 -30.15 40.51 -29.54
CA ALA A 613 -30.45 40.95 -28.18
C ALA A 613 -29.15 40.75 -27.37
N ALA A 614 -28.38 41.79 -27.03
CA ALA A 614 -28.58 42.68 -25.89
C ALA A 614 -28.63 41.93 -24.56
N GLU A 615 -27.48 41.83 -23.88
CA GLU A 615 -27.32 42.14 -22.46
C GLU A 615 -25.82 42.12 -22.11
N GLY A 616 -25.32 43.26 -21.69
CA GLY A 616 -24.05 43.36 -20.99
C GLY A 616 -24.32 43.60 -19.52
N GLU A 617 -23.45 43.10 -18.66
CA GLU A 617 -22.98 43.85 -17.51
C GLU A 617 -21.73 43.20 -16.92
N ALA A 618 -20.93 44.06 -16.30
CA ALA A 618 -19.54 43.90 -15.93
C ALA A 618 -19.37 43.48 -14.47
N LYS A 619 -18.08 43.36 -14.08
CA LYS A 619 -17.49 43.40 -12.72
C LYS A 619 -17.42 42.05 -12.00
N SER A 620 -16.22 41.46 -11.93
CA SER A 620 -15.18 41.70 -10.91
C SER A 620 -15.61 41.18 -9.55
N ASP A 621 -14.94 40.13 -9.07
CA ASP A 621 -14.39 40.17 -7.72
C ASP A 621 -13.25 39.17 -7.55
N VAL A 622 -12.18 39.76 -7.03
CA VAL A 622 -10.99 39.16 -6.43
C VAL A 622 -11.42 38.68 -5.05
N MET A 623 -11.08 37.45 -4.65
CA MET A 623 -10.81 37.16 -3.24
C MET A 623 -9.87 35.98 -3.08
N GLU A 624 -8.85 36.25 -2.28
CA GLU A 624 -7.87 35.35 -1.69
C GLU A 624 -8.56 34.28 -0.82
N GLU A 625 -8.05 33.04 -0.89
CA GLU A 625 -7.56 32.25 0.26
C GLU A 625 -6.66 31.10 -0.21
#